data_AF-A0A831PIK2-F1
#
_entry.id   AF-A0A831PIK2-F1
#
_cell.length_a   1.000
_cell.length_b   1.000
_cell.length_c   1.000
_cell.angle_alpha   90.00
_cell.angle_beta   90.00
_cell.angle_gamma   90.00
#
_symmetry.space_group_name_H-M   'P 1'
#
loop_
_entity.id
_entity.type
_entity.pdbx_description
1 polymer ?
#
loop_
_entity_poly.entity_id
_entity_poly.type
_entity_poly.pdbx_seq_one_letter_code
_entity_poly.pdbx_strand_id
1 'polypeptide(L)'
;AKAFKNKLEMRGIKVYLHYPTKGYPTDVDLIVSDQGYGANPYIETTKPIVVVTGPGPGSGKLATCLSNLYHEYKKGIKAGYAKFETFPIWDLPLDHKVNIAYEAATVDLDDKVLVDEHHLSAYNEEVVNYNRDIEAFNLLKKILEKITGGESMYQSPTDMGVNRASAGIIDDQIISEASHQEIIRRYFRCAVEYAMGLADKNTVERIKKVMDKVGAKPEDRSVVQPARDAAKNAEATGKGNQGIYCGASIELPDGTIITGKNSPLMHASSSLVLNATKHLAGLPDEMYLIPQNIIDSVTHLKKNILNGKMTSLDLDETLIALSISALSNPAGQMALEKLKYLEDCEVHLTHIPTPGDEAGLRKLKVNLTCDPEYSSKSLFMS
;
A
#
# COMPACT_ATOMS: atom_id res chain seq x y z
N ALA A 1 -14.03 -18.72 -16.55
CA ALA A 1 -12.92 -19.62 -16.96
C ALA A 1 -12.82 -19.78 -18.49
N LYS A 2 -13.81 -20.38 -19.19
CA LYS A 2 -13.73 -20.69 -20.64
C LYS A 2 -13.38 -19.49 -21.53
N ALA A 3 -14.07 -18.35 -21.36
CA ALA A 3 -13.79 -17.14 -22.15
C ALA A 3 -12.37 -16.59 -21.94
N PHE A 4 -11.85 -16.67 -20.71
CA PHE A 4 -10.49 -16.21 -20.39
C PHE A 4 -9.42 -17.13 -21.00
N LYS A 5 -9.61 -18.45 -20.90
CA LYS A 5 -8.77 -19.44 -21.60
C LYS A 5 -8.68 -19.15 -23.09
N ASN A 6 -9.83 -19.03 -23.76
CA ASN A 6 -9.87 -18.76 -25.20
C ASN A 6 -9.16 -17.44 -25.55
N LYS A 7 -9.36 -16.38 -24.75
CA LYS A 7 -8.70 -15.08 -24.95
C LYS A 7 -7.17 -15.19 -24.89
N LEU A 8 -6.63 -16.00 -23.97
CA LEU A 8 -5.20 -16.23 -23.85
C LEU A 8 -4.65 -17.08 -25.01
N GLU A 9 -5.34 -18.17 -25.35
CA GLU A 9 -4.93 -19.06 -26.44
C GLU A 9 -4.95 -18.35 -27.80
N MET A 10 -5.94 -17.49 -28.06
CA MET A 10 -5.98 -16.64 -29.26
C MET A 10 -4.82 -15.63 -29.35
N ARG A 11 -4.14 -15.37 -28.24
CA ARG A 11 -2.93 -14.52 -28.18
C ARG A 11 -1.64 -15.34 -28.17
N GLY A 12 -1.72 -16.64 -28.47
CA GLY A 12 -0.58 -17.55 -28.51
C GLY A 12 -0.07 -18.00 -27.15
N ILE A 13 -0.81 -17.74 -26.06
CA ILE A 13 -0.42 -18.17 -24.70
C ILE A 13 -0.99 -19.57 -24.46
N LYS A 14 -0.12 -20.56 -24.22
CA LYS A 14 -0.51 -21.93 -23.86
C LYS A 14 -1.11 -21.92 -22.46
N VAL A 15 -2.33 -22.45 -22.30
CA VAL A 15 -3.05 -22.50 -21.03
C VAL A 15 -3.15 -23.92 -20.53
N TYR A 16 -2.67 -24.15 -19.30
CA TYR A 16 -2.79 -25.42 -18.59
C TYR A 16 -3.92 -25.33 -17.56
N LEU A 17 -4.74 -26.38 -17.46
CA LEU A 17 -5.85 -26.46 -16.50
C LEU A 17 -5.44 -27.37 -15.36
N HIS A 18 -5.28 -26.80 -14.16
CA HIS A 18 -5.09 -27.55 -12.93
C HIS A 18 -6.42 -27.64 -12.17
N TYR A 19 -6.65 -28.79 -11.53
CA TYR A 19 -7.82 -29.11 -10.74
C TYR A 19 -7.42 -29.29 -9.26
N PRO A 20 -8.39 -29.23 -8.32
CA PRO A 20 -8.11 -29.49 -6.92
C PRO A 20 -7.40 -30.84 -6.70
N THR A 21 -6.24 -30.82 -6.06
CA THR A 21 -5.45 -32.01 -5.76
C THR A 21 -6.12 -32.81 -4.64
N LYS A 22 -6.41 -34.08 -4.90
CA LYS A 22 -7.01 -34.99 -3.90
C LYS A 22 -6.08 -35.16 -2.70
N GLY A 23 -6.66 -35.19 -1.50
CA GLY A 23 -5.92 -35.38 -0.25
C GLY A 23 -5.20 -34.13 0.28
N TYR A 24 -5.17 -33.03 -0.48
CA TYR A 24 -4.46 -31.82 -0.06
C TYR A 24 -5.15 -31.12 1.14
N PRO A 25 -4.42 -30.66 2.17
CA PRO A 25 -2.96 -30.74 2.33
C PRO A 25 -2.46 -31.95 3.16
N THR A 26 -3.34 -32.83 3.67
CA THR A 26 -3.00 -33.75 4.77
C THR A 26 -2.51 -35.14 4.34
N ASP A 27 -2.96 -35.66 3.20
CA ASP A 27 -2.64 -37.01 2.73
C ASP A 27 -1.48 -36.98 1.73
N VAL A 28 -0.25 -36.97 2.25
CA VAL A 28 0.98 -36.85 1.45
C VAL A 28 1.11 -37.96 0.42
N ASP A 29 0.71 -39.20 0.76
CA ASP A 29 0.81 -40.34 -0.16
C ASP A 29 -0.16 -40.21 -1.33
N LEU A 30 -1.38 -39.72 -1.09
CA LEU A 30 -2.33 -39.44 -2.17
C LEU A 30 -1.93 -38.21 -2.99
N ILE A 31 -1.43 -37.15 -2.34
CA ILE A 31 -0.98 -35.92 -3.00
C ILE A 31 0.16 -36.21 -3.97
N VAL A 32 1.19 -36.94 -3.51
CA VAL A 32 2.39 -37.27 -4.29
C VAL A 32 2.18 -38.59 -5.04
N SER A 33 1.14 -38.62 -5.87
CA SER A 33 0.77 -39.78 -6.69
C SER A 33 0.20 -39.37 -8.05
N ASP A 34 -0.05 -40.38 -8.89
CA ASP A 34 -0.74 -40.20 -10.17
C ASP A 34 -2.19 -39.73 -10.02
N GLN A 35 -2.82 -39.96 -8.87
CA GLN A 35 -4.17 -39.47 -8.57
C GLN A 35 -4.17 -38.07 -7.92
N GLY A 36 -3.03 -37.64 -7.39
CA GLY A 36 -2.79 -36.31 -6.81
C GLY A 36 -2.18 -35.37 -7.85
N TYR A 37 -0.90 -35.03 -7.70
CA TYR A 37 -0.18 -34.14 -8.62
C TYR A 37 -0.14 -34.65 -10.06
N GLY A 38 -0.11 -35.97 -10.28
CA GLY A 38 -0.10 -36.55 -11.62
C GLY A 38 -1.41 -36.39 -12.40
N ALA A 39 -2.52 -36.08 -11.71
CA ALA A 39 -3.81 -35.81 -12.36
C ALA A 39 -3.84 -34.45 -13.08
N ASN A 40 -2.99 -33.51 -12.65
CA ASN A 40 -2.84 -32.21 -13.30
C ASN A 40 -1.85 -32.32 -14.47
N PRO A 41 -2.08 -31.61 -15.59
CA PRO A 41 -1.19 -31.65 -16.73
C PRO A 41 0.18 -31.05 -16.40
N TYR A 42 1.23 -31.73 -16.85
CA TYR A 42 2.60 -31.22 -16.82
C TYR A 42 2.72 -29.92 -17.62
N ILE A 43 3.33 -28.90 -17.02
CA ILE A 43 3.59 -27.62 -17.67
C ILE A 43 4.97 -27.73 -18.34
N GLU A 44 4.98 -27.74 -19.67
CA GLU A 44 6.23 -27.82 -20.42
C GLU A 44 6.95 -26.48 -20.33
N THR A 45 8.20 -26.53 -19.87
CA THR A 45 9.04 -25.36 -19.73
C THR A 45 10.35 -25.57 -20.50
N THR A 46 10.92 -24.48 -21.01
CA THR A 46 12.14 -24.53 -21.85
C THR A 46 13.34 -23.84 -21.21
N LYS A 47 13.10 -23.05 -20.16
CA LYS A 47 14.13 -22.32 -19.42
C LYS A 47 14.40 -23.05 -18.11
N PRO A 48 15.66 -23.06 -17.64
CA PRO A 48 16.04 -23.74 -16.40
C PRO A 48 15.48 -23.06 -15.14
N ILE A 49 15.13 -21.77 -15.23
CA ILE A 49 14.50 -21.00 -14.17
C ILE A 49 13.10 -20.59 -14.64
N VAL A 50 12.09 -20.99 -13.88
CA VAL A 50 10.68 -20.71 -14.16
C VAL A 50 10.13 -19.91 -12.99
N VAL A 51 9.75 -18.66 -13.26
CA VAL A 51 9.14 -17.78 -12.26
C VAL A 51 7.63 -18.00 -12.26
N VAL A 52 7.10 -18.49 -11.15
CA VAL A 52 5.66 -18.71 -10.95
C VAL A 52 5.07 -17.52 -10.19
N THR A 53 4.13 -16.82 -10.81
CA THR A 53 3.47 -15.64 -10.25
C THR A 53 1.94 -15.73 -10.36
N GLY A 54 1.22 -14.89 -9.61
CA GLY A 54 -0.23 -14.84 -9.60
C GLY A 54 -0.76 -13.51 -9.03
N PRO A 55 -2.03 -13.16 -9.30
CA PRO A 55 -2.59 -11.85 -8.98
C PRO A 55 -2.73 -11.55 -7.48
N GLY A 56 -2.70 -12.58 -6.63
CA GLY A 56 -2.75 -12.40 -5.17
C GLY A 56 -2.53 -13.70 -4.39
N PRO A 57 -2.79 -13.69 -3.07
CA PRO A 57 -2.87 -14.88 -2.24
C PRO A 57 -3.89 -15.90 -2.78
N GLY A 58 -3.78 -17.17 -2.38
CA GLY A 58 -4.75 -18.21 -2.75
C GLY A 58 -4.79 -18.61 -4.24
N SER A 59 -3.92 -18.06 -5.09
CA SER A 59 -3.89 -18.33 -6.54
C SER A 59 -3.28 -19.69 -6.94
N GLY A 60 -2.96 -20.56 -5.97
CA GLY A 60 -2.41 -21.90 -6.24
C GLY A 60 -0.93 -21.97 -6.62
N LYS A 61 -0.16 -20.89 -6.47
CA LYS A 61 1.26 -20.79 -6.88
C LYS A 61 2.13 -21.96 -6.38
N LEU A 62 2.12 -22.22 -5.07
CA LEU A 62 2.86 -23.32 -4.45
C LEU A 62 2.43 -24.69 -5.01
N ALA A 63 1.12 -24.94 -5.08
CA ALA A 63 0.60 -26.19 -5.61
C ALA A 63 1.00 -26.44 -7.06
N THR A 64 1.03 -25.39 -7.89
CA THR A 64 1.52 -25.47 -9.27
C THR A 64 3.01 -25.79 -9.33
N CYS A 65 3.85 -25.15 -8.50
CA CYS A 65 5.28 -25.47 -8.42
C CYS A 65 5.52 -26.94 -8.04
N LEU A 66 4.85 -27.42 -6.98
CA LEU A 66 5.01 -28.80 -6.49
C LEU A 66 4.45 -29.83 -7.47
N SER A 67 3.34 -29.52 -8.13
CA SER A 67 2.78 -30.36 -9.19
C SER A 67 3.76 -30.50 -10.36
N ASN A 68 4.39 -29.40 -10.79
CA ASN A 68 5.36 -29.48 -11.88
C ASN A 68 6.65 -30.18 -11.44
N LEU A 69 7.10 -29.95 -10.21
CA LEU A 69 8.24 -30.65 -9.60
C LEU A 69 8.04 -32.17 -9.60
N TYR A 70 6.84 -32.64 -9.21
CA TYR A 70 6.47 -34.06 -9.29
C TYR A 70 6.64 -34.63 -10.71
N HIS A 71 6.15 -33.91 -11.72
CA HIS A 71 6.28 -34.35 -13.11
C HIS A 71 7.73 -34.35 -13.62
N GLU A 72 8.55 -33.37 -13.24
CA GLU A 72 9.99 -33.34 -13.57
C GLU A 72 10.71 -34.58 -13.01
N TYR A 73 10.49 -34.90 -11.72
CA TYR A 73 11.08 -36.08 -11.10
C TYR A 73 10.59 -37.39 -11.73
N LYS A 74 9.31 -37.49 -12.06
CA LYS A 74 8.76 -38.66 -12.80
C LYS A 74 9.42 -38.84 -14.17
N LYS A 75 9.89 -37.76 -14.79
CA LYS A 75 10.62 -37.76 -16.06
C LYS A 75 12.14 -37.90 -15.91
N GLY A 76 12.64 -38.07 -14.69
CA GLY A 76 14.07 -38.20 -14.41
C GLY A 76 14.84 -36.88 -14.40
N ILE A 77 14.14 -35.74 -14.41
CA ILE A 77 14.75 -34.41 -14.36
C ILE A 77 14.82 -33.96 -12.89
N LYS A 78 16.03 -33.65 -12.42
CA LYS A 78 16.27 -33.15 -11.06
C LYS A 78 16.00 -31.65 -11.01
N ALA A 79 14.75 -31.28 -10.72
CA ALA A 79 14.35 -29.90 -10.49
C ALA A 79 14.34 -29.55 -8.99
N GLY A 80 14.16 -28.27 -8.67
CA GLY A 80 14.04 -27.76 -7.30
C GLY A 80 12.93 -26.72 -7.19
N TYR A 81 12.57 -26.39 -5.95
CA TYR A 81 11.59 -25.35 -5.64
C TYR A 81 12.19 -24.37 -4.63
N ALA A 82 12.15 -23.08 -4.92
CA ALA A 82 12.55 -22.03 -3.99
C ALA A 82 11.48 -20.94 -3.93
N LYS A 83 11.48 -20.17 -2.84
CA LYS A 83 10.52 -19.10 -2.59
C LYS A 83 11.21 -17.74 -2.60
N PHE A 84 10.71 -16.82 -3.42
CA PHE A 84 11.16 -15.43 -3.43
C PHE A 84 10.10 -14.55 -2.75
N GLU A 85 10.43 -14.05 -1.58
CA GLU A 85 9.68 -13.01 -0.86
C GLU A 85 10.67 -11.95 -0.36
N THR A 86 10.30 -10.68 -0.52
CA THR A 86 11.16 -9.57 -0.06
C THR A 86 11.07 -9.36 1.44
N PHE A 87 9.88 -9.57 2.02
CA PHE A 87 9.60 -9.38 3.44
C PHE A 87 8.95 -10.62 4.06
N PRO A 88 9.23 -10.92 5.34
CA PRO A 88 10.24 -10.28 6.17
C PRO A 88 11.66 -10.52 5.63
N ILE A 89 12.62 -9.66 6.02
CA ILE A 89 14.03 -9.84 5.68
C ILE A 89 14.63 -10.74 6.76
N TRP A 90 14.94 -11.98 6.37
CA TRP A 90 15.25 -13.09 7.29
C TRP A 90 16.47 -12.85 8.19
N ASP A 91 17.46 -12.11 7.71
CA ASP A 91 18.71 -11.80 8.39
C ASP A 91 18.72 -10.40 9.04
N LEU A 92 17.56 -9.73 9.09
CA LEU A 92 17.35 -8.59 9.99
C LEU A 92 16.69 -9.07 11.30
N PRO A 93 17.01 -8.43 12.44
CA PRO A 93 16.40 -8.76 13.72
C PRO A 93 14.86 -8.74 13.69
N LEU A 94 14.25 -9.52 14.58
CA LEU A 94 12.79 -9.57 14.75
C LEU A 94 12.19 -8.19 15.05
N ASP A 95 12.87 -7.41 15.89
CA ASP A 95 12.48 -6.08 16.31
C ASP A 95 12.99 -4.96 15.38
N HIS A 96 13.63 -5.32 14.26
CA HIS A 96 14.06 -4.36 13.27
C HIS A 96 12.85 -3.66 12.61
N LYS A 97 12.88 -2.32 12.52
CA LYS A 97 11.72 -1.53 12.05
C LYS A 97 11.23 -1.93 10.65
N VAL A 98 12.11 -2.40 9.76
CA VAL A 98 11.72 -2.94 8.44
C VAL A 98 10.78 -4.13 8.56
N ASN A 99 11.08 -5.08 9.45
CA ASN A 99 10.24 -6.26 9.67
C ASN A 99 8.93 -5.87 10.39
N ILE A 100 8.99 -4.89 11.29
CA ILE A 100 7.79 -4.37 11.96
C ILE A 100 6.90 -3.58 10.97
N ALA A 101 7.48 -2.85 10.02
CA ALA A 101 6.73 -2.18 8.96
C ALA A 101 6.04 -3.18 8.02
N TYR A 102 6.64 -4.35 7.80
CA TYR A 102 5.97 -5.46 7.13
C TYR A 102 4.75 -5.95 7.94
N GLU A 103 4.89 -6.20 9.25
CA GLU A 103 3.73 -6.55 10.11
C GLU A 103 2.63 -5.47 10.05
N ALA A 104 3.01 -4.20 10.04
CA ALA A 104 2.07 -3.09 9.91
C ALA A 104 1.31 -3.13 8.57
N ALA A 105 1.96 -3.58 7.49
CA ALA A 105 1.40 -3.67 6.16
C ALA A 105 0.52 -4.91 5.94
N THR A 106 0.66 -5.94 6.78
CA THR A 106 -0.08 -7.23 6.71
C THR A 106 -0.98 -7.47 7.93
N VAL A 107 -1.32 -6.40 8.66
CA VAL A 107 -2.10 -6.48 9.91
C VAL A 107 -3.48 -7.13 9.74
N ASP A 108 -4.07 -7.01 8.55
CA ASP A 108 -5.32 -7.63 8.12
C ASP A 108 -5.18 -9.14 7.87
N LEU A 109 -4.02 -9.59 7.40
CA LEU A 109 -3.71 -11.00 7.15
C LEU A 109 -3.23 -11.75 8.40
N ASP A 110 -2.94 -11.04 9.50
CA ASP A 110 -2.32 -11.58 10.72
C ASP A 110 -0.97 -12.27 10.48
N ASP A 111 -0.23 -11.82 9.46
CA ASP A 111 1.10 -12.34 9.17
C ASP A 111 2.08 -11.72 10.19
N LYS A 112 2.49 -12.54 11.17
CA LYS A 112 3.38 -12.15 12.27
C LYS A 112 4.79 -12.58 11.96
N VAL A 113 5.75 -11.68 12.12
CA VAL A 113 7.16 -12.03 12.03
C VAL A 113 7.54 -12.75 13.32
N LEU A 114 8.23 -13.87 13.19
CA LEU A 114 8.63 -14.76 14.28
C LEU A 114 10.04 -15.28 14.02
N VAL A 115 10.70 -15.75 15.06
CA VAL A 115 11.95 -16.53 14.92
C VAL A 115 11.63 -17.84 14.20
N ASP A 116 12.45 -18.18 13.20
CA ASP A 116 12.38 -19.48 12.52
C ASP A 116 12.94 -20.58 13.43
N GLU A 117 12.07 -21.25 14.18
CA GLU A 117 12.44 -22.33 15.09
C GLU A 117 13.15 -23.50 14.39
N HIS A 118 12.87 -23.73 13.10
CA HIS A 118 13.51 -24.81 12.34
C HIS A 118 14.96 -24.46 12.02
N HIS A 119 15.22 -23.21 11.65
CA HIS A 119 16.57 -22.73 11.36
C HIS A 119 17.43 -22.66 12.63
N LEU A 120 16.84 -22.15 13.72
CA LEU A 120 17.50 -22.11 15.02
C LEU A 120 17.88 -23.51 15.52
N SER A 121 16.99 -24.50 15.36
CA SER A 121 17.26 -25.89 15.74
C SER A 121 18.34 -26.55 14.88
N ALA A 122 18.33 -26.30 13.56
CA ALA A 122 19.25 -26.93 12.61
C ALA A 122 20.66 -26.32 12.66
N TYR A 123 20.77 -25.00 12.84
CA TYR A 123 22.02 -24.26 12.65
C TYR A 123 22.46 -23.46 13.88
N ASN A 124 21.62 -23.34 14.92
CA ASN A 124 21.86 -22.48 16.08
C ASN A 124 22.08 -21.00 15.69
N GLU A 125 21.36 -20.57 14.65
CA GLU A 125 21.35 -19.19 14.13
C GLU A 125 19.94 -18.61 14.24
N GLU A 126 19.80 -17.46 14.89
CA GLU A 126 18.52 -16.79 15.04
C GLU A 126 18.22 -15.95 13.79
N VAL A 127 17.17 -16.32 13.07
CA VAL A 127 16.68 -15.66 11.85
C VAL A 127 15.18 -15.53 11.91
N VAL A 128 14.61 -14.67 11.06
CA VAL A 128 13.17 -14.40 11.07
C VAL A 128 12.45 -15.01 9.87
N ASN A 129 11.22 -15.44 10.12
CA ASN A 129 10.26 -15.83 9.11
C ASN A 129 8.86 -15.39 9.59
N TYR A 130 7.77 -15.93 9.07
CA TYR A 130 6.43 -15.62 9.54
C TYR A 130 5.61 -16.88 9.80
N ASN A 131 4.60 -16.74 10.67
CA ASN A 131 3.80 -17.82 11.22
C ASN A 131 3.32 -18.83 10.17
N ARG A 132 2.75 -18.37 9.05
CA ARG A 132 2.15 -19.26 8.03
C ARG A 132 3.18 -20.20 7.40
N ASP A 133 4.39 -19.71 7.13
CA ASP A 133 5.45 -20.51 6.52
C ASP A 133 6.08 -21.47 7.52
N ILE A 134 6.31 -21.01 8.76
CA ILE A 134 6.81 -21.84 9.87
C ILE A 134 5.84 -23.01 10.14
N GLU A 135 4.54 -22.74 10.22
CA GLU A 135 3.50 -23.74 10.46
C GLU A 135 3.39 -24.76 9.31
N ALA A 136 3.58 -24.31 8.06
CA ALA A 136 3.46 -25.16 6.88
C ALA A 136 4.73 -25.97 6.56
N PHE A 137 5.89 -25.59 7.09
CA PHE A 137 7.19 -26.10 6.65
C PHE A 137 7.32 -27.63 6.81
N ASN A 138 6.94 -28.19 7.95
CA ASN A 138 7.05 -29.64 8.21
C ASN A 138 6.29 -30.50 7.18
N LEU A 139 5.11 -30.04 6.76
CA LEU A 139 4.35 -30.72 5.73
C LEU A 139 5.03 -30.58 4.36
N LEU A 140 5.50 -29.37 4.05
CA LEU A 140 6.16 -29.09 2.78
C LEU A 140 7.46 -29.90 2.63
N LYS A 141 8.25 -30.01 3.71
CA LYS A 141 9.45 -30.85 3.80
C LYS A 141 9.14 -32.31 3.42
N LYS A 142 8.09 -32.90 4.01
CA LYS A 142 7.64 -34.27 3.69
C LYS A 142 7.21 -34.44 2.24
N ILE A 143 6.49 -33.46 1.67
CA ILE A 143 6.09 -33.48 0.26
C ILE A 143 7.33 -33.45 -0.65
N LEU A 144 8.30 -32.59 -0.35
CA LEU A 144 9.56 -32.51 -1.10
C LEU A 144 10.33 -33.83 -1.01
N GLU A 145 10.53 -34.39 0.17
CA GLU A 145 11.20 -35.69 0.37
C GLU A 145 10.52 -36.82 -0.40
N LYS A 146 9.18 -36.83 -0.41
CA LYS A 146 8.40 -37.83 -1.16
C LYS A 146 8.55 -37.67 -2.68
N ILE A 147 8.57 -36.44 -3.19
CA ILE A 147 8.78 -36.16 -4.62
C ILE A 147 10.21 -36.51 -5.04
N THR A 148 11.20 -36.13 -4.25
CA THR A 148 12.63 -36.28 -4.59
C THR A 148 13.16 -37.69 -4.31
N GLY A 149 12.50 -38.45 -3.44
CA GLY A 149 12.92 -39.79 -3.01
C GLY A 149 14.14 -39.80 -2.10
N GLY A 150 14.48 -38.66 -1.49
CA GLY A 150 15.65 -38.50 -0.62
C GLY A 150 15.41 -37.44 0.45
N GLU A 151 16.45 -37.13 1.22
CA GLU A 151 16.38 -36.09 2.25
C GLU A 151 16.09 -34.71 1.64
N SER A 152 15.32 -33.89 2.37
CA SER A 152 15.06 -32.51 1.97
C SER A 152 16.36 -31.70 1.90
N MET A 153 16.50 -30.90 0.84
CA MET A 153 17.57 -29.91 0.72
C MET A 153 17.38 -28.69 1.63
N TYR A 154 16.20 -28.57 2.27
CA TYR A 154 15.85 -27.47 3.18
C TYR A 154 15.63 -28.04 4.59
N GLN A 155 16.28 -27.43 5.58
CA GLN A 155 16.08 -27.72 6.99
C GLN A 155 15.20 -26.69 7.67
N SER A 156 14.96 -25.53 7.04
CA SER A 156 14.01 -24.51 7.50
C SER A 156 13.30 -23.79 6.34
N PRO A 157 12.19 -23.06 6.58
CA PRO A 157 11.59 -22.19 5.58
C PRO A 157 12.52 -21.05 5.15
N THR A 158 13.45 -20.63 6.01
CA THR A 158 14.53 -19.69 5.63
C THR A 158 15.45 -20.26 4.55
N ASP A 159 15.86 -21.53 4.65
CA ASP A 159 16.69 -22.19 3.59
C ASP A 159 15.98 -22.24 2.23
N MET A 160 14.65 -22.35 2.26
CA MET A 160 13.80 -22.37 1.07
C MET A 160 13.68 -20.99 0.41
N GLY A 161 13.96 -19.94 1.19
CA GLY A 161 14.00 -18.55 0.74
C GLY A 161 15.24 -18.26 -0.11
N VAL A 162 15.11 -17.29 -1.03
CA VAL A 162 16.24 -16.78 -1.83
C VAL A 162 16.45 -15.27 -1.67
N ASN A 163 15.89 -14.69 -0.61
CA ASN A 163 15.96 -13.25 -0.34
C ASN A 163 17.39 -12.79 -0.01
N ARG A 164 17.80 -11.69 -0.63
CA ARG A 164 19.10 -11.04 -0.45
C ARG A 164 18.97 -9.52 -0.24
N ALA A 165 17.78 -9.03 0.10
CA ALA A 165 17.50 -7.60 0.20
C ALA A 165 18.40 -6.88 1.21
N SER A 166 18.74 -7.53 2.33
CA SER A 166 19.67 -7.03 3.34
C SER A 166 21.03 -6.63 2.77
N ALA A 167 21.55 -7.39 1.81
CA ALA A 167 22.86 -7.13 1.20
C ALA A 167 22.91 -5.82 0.40
N GLY A 168 21.75 -5.25 0.06
CA GLY A 168 21.63 -3.93 -0.59
C GLY A 168 21.45 -2.77 0.39
N ILE A 169 21.35 -3.02 1.69
CA ILE A 169 21.22 -1.98 2.71
C ILE A 169 22.59 -1.31 2.91
N ILE A 170 22.68 -0.05 2.52
CA ILE A 170 23.89 0.77 2.67
C ILE A 170 23.88 1.65 3.93
N ASP A 171 22.69 1.93 4.46
CA ASP A 171 22.48 2.78 5.64
C ASP A 171 21.22 2.31 6.39
N ASP A 172 21.45 1.76 7.58
CA ASP A 172 20.42 1.23 8.46
C ASP A 172 19.50 2.32 9.04
N GLN A 173 20.05 3.51 9.29
CA GLN A 173 19.29 4.60 9.91
C GLN A 173 18.24 5.13 8.95
N ILE A 174 18.59 5.26 7.66
CA ILE A 174 17.67 5.72 6.61
C ILE A 174 16.49 4.75 6.46
N ILE A 175 16.75 3.45 6.37
CA ILE A 175 15.68 2.46 6.23
C ILE A 175 14.84 2.32 7.49
N SER A 176 15.46 2.49 8.68
CA SER A 176 14.77 2.44 9.95
C SER A 176 13.82 3.63 10.11
N GLU A 177 14.23 4.83 9.72
CA GLU A 177 13.35 6.01 9.71
C GLU A 177 12.23 5.88 8.66
N ALA A 178 12.55 5.45 7.44
CA ALA A 178 11.55 5.22 6.41
C ALA A 178 10.49 4.19 6.85
N SER A 179 10.93 3.13 7.54
CA SER A 179 10.06 2.11 8.11
C SER A 179 9.21 2.64 9.26
N HIS A 180 9.78 3.52 10.11
CA HIS A 180 9.05 4.22 11.17
C HIS A 180 7.88 5.03 10.60
N GLN A 181 8.15 5.82 9.55
CA GLN A 181 7.13 6.59 8.85
C GLN A 181 6.07 5.68 8.19
N GLU A 182 6.48 4.56 7.59
CA GLU A 182 5.53 3.60 6.99
C GLU A 182 4.59 2.97 8.03
N ILE A 183 5.08 2.64 9.23
CA ILE A 183 4.24 2.14 10.33
C ILE A 183 3.16 3.17 10.68
N ILE A 184 3.52 4.45 10.76
CA ILE A 184 2.56 5.53 11.04
C ILE A 184 1.55 5.69 9.89
N ARG A 185 2.00 5.61 8.63
CA ARG A 185 1.09 5.64 7.47
C ARG A 185 0.07 4.48 7.53
N ARG A 186 0.52 3.27 7.87
CA ARG A 186 -0.36 2.09 8.01
C ARG A 186 -1.35 2.23 9.15
N TYR A 187 -0.95 2.85 10.26
CA TYR A 187 -1.86 3.20 11.34
C TYR A 187 -3.00 4.11 10.86
N PHE A 188 -2.68 5.24 10.20
CA PHE A 188 -3.71 6.15 9.70
C PHE A 188 -4.64 5.47 8.71
N ARG A 189 -4.07 4.70 7.78
CA ARG A 189 -4.87 3.93 6.81
C ARG A 189 -5.85 2.98 7.51
N CYS A 190 -5.38 2.20 8.48
CA CYS A 190 -6.21 1.26 9.22
C CYS A 190 -7.31 1.97 10.03
N ALA A 191 -6.97 3.10 10.66
CA ALA A 191 -7.94 3.91 11.41
C ALA A 191 -9.05 4.46 10.50
N VAL A 192 -8.69 4.93 9.30
CA VAL A 192 -9.64 5.41 8.28
C VAL A 192 -10.51 4.28 7.75
N GLU A 193 -9.90 3.14 7.39
CA GLU A 193 -10.64 1.95 6.92
C GLU A 193 -11.65 1.49 7.98
N TYR A 194 -11.29 1.53 9.27
CA TYR A 194 -12.21 1.24 10.37
C TYR A 194 -13.35 2.26 10.47
N ALA A 195 -13.05 3.56 10.40
CA ALA A 195 -14.06 4.61 10.43
C ALA A 195 -15.04 4.54 9.24
N MET A 196 -14.59 4.02 8.11
CA MET A 196 -15.39 3.75 6.91
C MET A 196 -16.15 2.41 6.97
N GLY A 197 -15.95 1.59 8.00
CA GLY A 197 -16.56 0.27 8.14
C GLY A 197 -15.96 -0.81 7.22
N LEU A 198 -14.74 -0.59 6.71
CA LEU A 198 -14.00 -1.51 5.83
C LEU A 198 -13.05 -2.44 6.61
N ALA A 199 -12.68 -2.07 7.84
CA ALA A 199 -11.85 -2.88 8.73
C ALA A 199 -12.56 -3.15 10.05
N ASP A 200 -12.15 -4.22 10.74
CA ASP A 200 -12.68 -4.55 12.06
C ASP A 200 -11.86 -3.90 13.19
N LYS A 201 -12.42 -3.96 14.40
CA LYS A 201 -11.77 -3.38 15.60
C LYS A 201 -10.45 -4.09 15.95
N ASN A 202 -10.34 -5.38 15.68
CA ASN A 202 -9.15 -6.16 16.00
C ASN A 202 -7.95 -5.70 15.17
N THR A 203 -8.16 -5.36 13.89
CA THR A 203 -7.12 -4.81 13.01
C THR A 203 -6.58 -3.49 13.58
N VAL A 204 -7.46 -2.60 14.06
CA VAL A 204 -7.06 -1.34 14.71
C VAL A 204 -6.27 -1.59 16.01
N GLU A 205 -6.70 -2.55 16.82
CA GLU A 205 -5.97 -2.90 18.05
C GLU A 205 -4.59 -3.50 17.75
N ARG A 206 -4.45 -4.28 16.67
CA ARG A 206 -3.16 -4.84 16.25
C ARG A 206 -2.20 -3.77 15.74
N ILE A 207 -2.65 -2.85 14.88
CA ILE A 207 -1.76 -1.79 14.36
C ILE A 207 -1.31 -0.85 15.48
N LYS A 208 -2.15 -0.61 16.51
CA LYS A 208 -1.74 0.13 17.72
C LYS A 208 -0.63 -0.58 18.47
N LYS A 209 -0.75 -1.89 18.68
CA LYS A 209 0.33 -2.70 19.29
C LYS A 209 1.62 -2.63 18.46
N VAL A 210 1.51 -2.62 17.14
CA VAL A 210 2.67 -2.47 16.25
C VAL A 210 3.34 -1.09 16.43
N MET A 211 2.57 0.00 16.55
CA MET A 211 3.13 1.32 16.89
C MET A 211 3.81 1.31 18.26
N ASP A 212 3.16 0.72 19.27
CA ASP A 212 3.69 0.63 20.63
C ASP A 212 5.04 -0.10 20.68
N LYS A 213 5.20 -1.18 19.89
CA LYS A 213 6.47 -1.94 19.79
C LYS A 213 7.66 -1.07 19.40
N VAL A 214 7.46 -0.07 18.52
CA VAL A 214 8.53 0.82 18.04
C VAL A 214 8.52 2.19 18.72
N GLY A 215 7.64 2.41 19.69
CA GLY A 215 7.44 3.69 20.35
C GLY A 215 6.97 4.80 19.40
N ALA A 216 6.35 4.45 18.27
CA ALA A 216 5.87 5.41 17.29
C ALA A 216 4.64 6.16 17.80
N LYS A 217 4.56 7.44 17.47
CA LYS A 217 3.38 8.29 17.69
C LYS A 217 2.88 8.84 16.36
N PRO A 218 1.58 9.09 16.21
CA PRO A 218 1.07 9.79 15.04
C PRO A 218 1.80 11.12 14.77
N GLU A 219 2.19 11.82 15.84
CA GLU A 219 2.86 13.11 15.80
C GLU A 219 4.34 13.04 15.39
N ASP A 220 4.96 11.85 15.33
CA ASP A 220 6.32 11.68 14.78
C ASP A 220 6.34 11.96 13.26
N ARG A 221 5.17 11.96 12.62
CA ARG A 221 5.00 12.42 11.25
C ARG A 221 4.83 13.95 11.25
N SER A 222 5.84 14.65 10.75
CA SER A 222 6.00 16.11 10.70
C SER A 222 4.73 16.89 10.29
N VAL A 223 3.95 16.35 9.36
CA VAL A 223 2.76 16.99 8.79
C VAL A 223 1.50 16.87 9.66
N VAL A 224 1.43 15.93 10.61
CA VAL A 224 0.20 15.67 11.39
C VAL A 224 -0.19 16.87 12.26
N GLN A 225 0.72 17.33 13.12
CA GLN A 225 0.42 18.42 14.05
C GLN A 225 0.11 19.74 13.34
N PRO A 226 0.87 20.18 12.31
CA PRO A 226 0.55 21.37 11.53
C PRO A 226 -0.84 21.35 10.88
N ALA A 227 -1.29 20.19 10.36
CA ALA A 227 -2.64 20.07 9.80
C ALA A 227 -3.71 20.27 10.88
N ARG A 228 -3.54 19.64 12.05
CA ARG A 228 -4.46 19.77 13.19
C ARG A 228 -4.50 21.20 13.72
N ASP A 229 -3.36 21.88 13.79
CA ASP A 229 -3.30 23.27 14.22
C ASP A 229 -3.91 24.23 13.17
N ALA A 230 -3.80 23.92 11.89
CA ALA A 230 -4.50 24.65 10.83
C ALA A 230 -6.03 24.54 10.97
N ALA A 231 -6.56 23.36 11.34
CA ALA A 231 -7.98 23.17 11.62
C ALA A 231 -8.44 23.96 12.86
N LYS A 232 -7.67 23.93 13.96
CA LYS A 232 -7.97 24.74 15.15
C LYS A 232 -7.91 26.24 14.87
N ASN A 233 -6.94 26.68 14.07
CA ASN A 233 -6.85 28.07 13.64
C ASN A 233 -8.03 28.48 12.75
N ALA A 234 -8.47 27.59 11.86
CA ALA A 234 -9.66 27.78 11.04
C ALA A 234 -10.91 28.00 11.91
N GLU A 235 -11.10 27.18 12.95
CA GLU A 235 -12.17 27.34 13.93
C GLU A 235 -12.07 28.68 14.68
N ALA A 236 -10.91 28.99 15.25
CA ALA A 236 -10.68 30.22 16.02
C ALA A 236 -10.88 31.50 15.19
N THR A 237 -10.60 31.44 13.88
CA THR A 237 -10.73 32.58 12.95
C THR A 237 -12.07 32.59 12.19
N GLY A 238 -12.94 31.59 12.42
CA GLY A 238 -14.19 31.43 11.67
C GLY A 238 -13.99 31.12 10.18
N LYS A 239 -12.77 30.76 9.75
CA LYS A 239 -12.43 30.46 8.36
C LYS A 239 -12.66 28.97 8.09
N GLY A 240 -13.94 28.62 7.94
CA GLY A 240 -14.42 27.28 7.56
C GLY A 240 -15.64 27.38 6.66
N ASN A 241 -16.44 26.32 6.58
CA ASN A 241 -17.70 26.33 5.83
C ASN A 241 -18.80 25.58 6.59
N GLN A 242 -19.97 26.20 6.77
CA GLN A 242 -21.13 25.60 7.44
C GLN A 242 -20.84 24.97 8.83
N GLY A 243 -19.94 25.59 9.60
CA GLY A 243 -19.54 25.10 10.93
C GLY A 243 -18.59 23.89 10.90
N ILE A 244 -18.00 23.59 9.75
CA ILE A 244 -16.97 22.57 9.57
C ILE A 244 -15.63 23.25 9.34
N TYR A 245 -14.61 22.85 10.11
CA TYR A 245 -13.26 23.38 10.08
C TYR A 245 -12.28 22.23 9.83
N CYS A 246 -11.63 22.28 8.68
CA CYS A 246 -10.70 21.25 8.22
C CYS A 246 -9.33 21.89 7.97
N GLY A 247 -8.29 21.17 8.35
CA GLY A 247 -6.90 21.54 8.14
C GLY A 247 -6.20 20.53 7.25
N ALA A 248 -5.12 21.00 6.64
CA ALA A 248 -4.27 20.22 5.76
C ALA A 248 -2.83 20.74 5.86
N SER A 249 -1.85 19.89 5.64
CA SER A 249 -0.44 20.26 5.60
C SER A 249 0.35 19.40 4.62
N ILE A 250 1.48 19.94 4.16
CA ILE A 250 2.44 19.30 3.27
C ILE A 250 3.85 19.66 3.70
N GLU A 251 4.75 18.69 3.67
CA GLU A 251 6.19 18.91 3.77
C GLU A 251 6.79 18.95 2.36
N LEU A 252 7.40 20.08 2.02
CA LEU A 252 8.07 20.29 0.74
C LEU A 252 9.46 19.63 0.72
N PRO A 253 10.09 19.45 -0.46
CA PRO A 253 11.41 18.79 -0.55
C PRO A 253 12.54 19.45 0.23
N ASP A 254 12.40 20.73 0.58
CA ASP A 254 13.34 21.49 1.40
C ASP A 254 13.05 21.41 2.92
N GLY A 255 12.05 20.62 3.32
CA GLY A 255 11.57 20.49 4.70
C GLY A 255 10.59 21.59 5.13
N THR A 256 10.23 22.53 4.25
CA THR A 256 9.27 23.58 4.58
C THR A 256 7.87 22.99 4.75
N ILE A 257 7.22 23.29 5.87
CA ILE A 257 5.82 22.93 6.11
C ILE A 257 4.89 24.02 5.62
N ILE A 258 4.00 23.68 4.69
CA ILE A 258 2.91 24.55 4.24
C ILE A 258 1.58 23.99 4.74
N THR A 259 0.65 24.88 5.09
CA THR A 259 -0.69 24.50 5.57
C THR A 259 -1.80 25.07 4.69
N GLY A 260 -2.96 24.41 4.74
CA GLY A 260 -4.20 24.80 4.09
C GLY A 260 -5.38 24.64 5.03
N LYS A 261 -6.41 25.46 4.85
CA LYS A 261 -7.67 25.39 5.61
C LYS A 261 -8.85 25.55 4.68
N ASN A 262 -9.96 24.90 5.00
CA ASN A 262 -11.18 25.04 4.21
C ASN A 262 -11.78 26.44 4.35
N SER A 263 -12.62 26.80 3.39
CA SER A 263 -13.34 28.08 3.36
C SER A 263 -14.63 27.90 2.56
N PRO A 264 -15.49 28.92 2.47
CA PRO A 264 -16.67 28.85 1.60
C PRO A 264 -16.31 28.61 0.12
N LEU A 265 -15.12 29.05 -0.31
CA LEU A 265 -14.68 28.96 -1.71
C LEU A 265 -14.04 27.61 -2.05
N MET A 266 -13.29 27.00 -1.14
CA MET A 266 -12.46 25.83 -1.45
C MET A 266 -12.20 24.93 -0.25
N HIS A 267 -11.91 23.66 -0.53
CA HIS A 267 -11.51 22.67 0.48
C HIS A 267 -10.09 22.94 1.01
N ALA A 268 -9.75 22.29 2.12
CA ALA A 268 -8.44 22.45 2.76
C ALA A 268 -7.29 21.94 1.88
N SER A 269 -7.50 20.82 1.19
CA SER A 269 -6.65 20.24 0.13
C SER A 269 -6.37 21.24 -1.00
N SER A 270 -7.41 21.87 -1.54
CA SER A 270 -7.32 22.89 -2.58
C SER A 270 -6.49 24.09 -2.11
N SER A 271 -6.79 24.61 -0.92
CA SER A 271 -6.03 25.71 -0.31
C SER A 271 -4.57 25.32 -0.09
N LEU A 272 -4.31 24.10 0.36
CA LEU A 272 -2.96 23.60 0.62
C LEU A 272 -2.11 23.61 -0.67
N VAL A 273 -2.65 23.06 -1.76
CA VAL A 273 -1.94 22.96 -3.04
C VAL A 273 -1.68 24.35 -3.64
N LEU A 274 -2.65 25.27 -3.56
CA LEU A 274 -2.43 26.65 -4.00
C LEU A 274 -1.36 27.36 -3.15
N ASN A 275 -1.37 27.16 -1.83
CA ASN A 275 -0.35 27.75 -0.94
C ASN A 275 1.04 27.18 -1.22
N ALA A 276 1.16 25.87 -1.39
CA ALA A 276 2.42 25.19 -1.67
C ALA A 276 3.01 25.65 -3.02
N THR A 277 2.17 25.73 -4.06
CA THR A 277 2.63 26.18 -5.39
C THR A 277 2.96 27.67 -5.42
N LYS A 278 2.24 28.53 -4.67
CA LYS A 278 2.65 29.94 -4.46
C LYS A 278 4.05 30.01 -3.84
N HIS A 279 4.28 29.26 -2.76
CA HIS A 279 5.57 29.23 -2.08
C HIS A 279 6.71 28.79 -3.01
N LEU A 280 6.54 27.66 -3.71
CA LEU A 280 7.52 27.12 -4.67
C LEU A 280 7.77 28.04 -5.88
N ALA A 281 6.82 28.92 -6.19
CA ALA A 281 6.92 29.91 -7.26
C ALA A 281 7.46 31.27 -6.78
N GLY A 282 7.69 31.46 -5.47
CA GLY A 282 8.09 32.74 -4.89
C GLY A 282 7.01 33.82 -4.98
N LEU A 283 5.73 33.41 -5.05
CA LEU A 283 4.60 34.32 -5.18
C LEU A 283 4.11 34.77 -3.79
N PRO A 284 3.67 36.04 -3.64
CA PRO A 284 3.11 36.54 -2.39
C PRO A 284 1.86 35.78 -1.95
N ASP A 285 1.66 35.60 -0.65
CA ASP A 285 0.52 34.85 -0.11
C ASP A 285 -0.84 35.49 -0.47
N GLU A 286 -0.90 36.82 -0.49
CA GLU A 286 -2.09 37.61 -0.80
C GLU A 286 -2.49 37.55 -2.29
N MET A 287 -1.65 36.97 -3.16
CA MET A 287 -1.92 36.90 -4.58
C MET A 287 -2.97 35.83 -4.89
N TYR A 288 -4.07 36.24 -5.51
CA TYR A 288 -5.09 35.33 -6.02
C TYR A 288 -4.63 34.68 -7.32
N LEU A 289 -4.49 33.36 -7.31
CA LEU A 289 -4.12 32.59 -8.51
C LEU A 289 -5.31 32.31 -9.42
N ILE A 290 -6.50 32.13 -8.84
CA ILE A 290 -7.74 31.82 -9.57
C ILE A 290 -8.67 33.03 -9.48
N PRO A 291 -8.99 33.69 -10.60
CA PRO A 291 -9.96 34.77 -10.67
C PRO A 291 -11.34 34.38 -10.13
N GLN A 292 -12.00 35.31 -9.44
CA GLN A 292 -13.31 35.09 -8.81
C GLN A 292 -14.39 34.63 -9.81
N ASN A 293 -14.38 35.16 -11.04
CA ASN A 293 -15.35 34.78 -12.07
C ASN A 293 -15.24 33.30 -12.49
N ILE A 294 -14.05 32.68 -12.41
CA ILE A 294 -13.88 31.24 -12.66
C ILE A 294 -14.52 30.45 -11.52
N ILE A 295 -14.25 30.85 -10.28
CA ILE A 295 -14.84 30.24 -9.08
C ILE A 295 -16.38 30.32 -9.13
N ASP A 296 -16.91 31.51 -9.42
CA ASP A 296 -18.36 31.75 -9.52
C ASP A 296 -19.01 30.90 -10.60
N SER A 297 -18.33 30.69 -11.73
CA SER A 297 -18.82 29.85 -12.82
C SER A 297 -18.94 28.38 -12.41
N VAL A 298 -17.92 27.83 -11.74
CA VAL A 298 -17.93 26.47 -11.20
C VAL A 298 -19.00 26.34 -10.11
N THR A 299 -19.08 27.29 -9.19
CA THR A 299 -20.10 27.30 -8.14
C THR A 299 -21.52 27.37 -8.71
N HIS A 300 -21.76 28.18 -9.75
CA HIS A 300 -23.05 28.26 -10.43
C HIS A 300 -23.41 26.93 -11.10
N LEU A 301 -22.47 26.28 -11.79
CA LEU A 301 -22.67 24.95 -12.35
C LEU A 301 -23.09 23.95 -11.26
N LYS A 302 -22.32 23.85 -10.17
CA LYS A 302 -22.60 22.91 -9.08
C LYS A 302 -23.95 23.18 -8.44
N LYS A 303 -24.22 24.44 -8.06
CA LYS A 303 -25.40 24.79 -7.26
C LYS A 303 -26.68 24.95 -8.09
N ASN A 304 -26.61 25.73 -9.17
CA ASN A 304 -27.79 26.19 -9.90
C ASN A 304 -28.17 25.25 -11.05
N ILE A 305 -27.21 24.53 -11.64
CA ILE A 305 -27.46 23.64 -12.77
C ILE A 305 -27.54 22.18 -12.30
N LEU A 306 -26.57 21.74 -11.51
CA LEU A 306 -26.49 20.35 -11.04
C LEU A 306 -27.19 20.11 -9.70
N ASN A 307 -27.74 21.15 -9.06
CA ASN A 307 -28.43 21.09 -7.77
C ASN A 307 -27.60 20.45 -6.64
N GLY A 308 -26.28 20.60 -6.72
CA GLY A 308 -25.33 20.13 -5.73
C GLY A 308 -25.42 20.92 -4.42
N LYS A 309 -25.21 20.22 -3.29
CA LYS A 309 -25.24 20.81 -1.94
C LYS A 309 -23.92 21.49 -1.56
N MET A 310 -22.79 21.01 -2.09
CA MET A 310 -21.46 21.57 -1.82
C MET A 310 -21.07 22.57 -2.91
N THR A 311 -20.74 23.79 -2.49
CA THR A 311 -20.38 24.89 -3.39
C THR A 311 -18.88 25.16 -3.46
N SER A 312 -18.12 24.68 -2.47
CA SER A 312 -16.67 24.84 -2.41
C SER A 312 -16.00 23.97 -3.47
N LEU A 313 -14.87 24.45 -3.99
CA LEU A 313 -14.06 23.72 -4.96
C LEU A 313 -13.22 22.66 -4.26
N ASP A 314 -13.36 21.42 -4.71
CA ASP A 314 -12.44 20.33 -4.34
C ASP A 314 -11.12 20.46 -5.12
N LEU A 315 -10.14 19.61 -4.79
CA LEU A 315 -8.82 19.72 -5.39
C LEU A 315 -8.83 19.45 -6.91
N ASP A 316 -9.62 18.49 -7.40
CA ASP A 316 -9.65 18.19 -8.84
C ASP A 316 -10.20 19.37 -9.64
N GLU A 317 -11.30 19.95 -9.16
CA GLU A 317 -11.87 21.18 -9.71
C GLU A 317 -10.88 22.36 -9.63
N THR A 318 -10.14 22.46 -8.53
CA THR A 318 -9.13 23.52 -8.33
C THR A 318 -7.98 23.40 -9.33
N LEU A 319 -7.51 22.18 -9.62
CA LEU A 319 -6.46 21.95 -10.61
C LEU A 319 -6.92 22.34 -12.02
N ILE A 320 -8.17 22.04 -12.37
CA ILE A 320 -8.78 22.46 -13.65
C ILE A 320 -8.89 23.98 -13.71
N ALA A 321 -9.41 24.61 -12.65
CA ALA A 321 -9.57 26.07 -12.57
C ALA A 321 -8.21 26.81 -12.64
N LEU A 322 -7.17 26.28 -12.00
CA LEU A 322 -5.81 26.82 -12.08
C LEU A 322 -5.26 26.72 -13.50
N SER A 323 -5.47 25.59 -14.19
CA SER A 323 -5.07 25.39 -15.59
C SER A 323 -5.75 26.40 -16.53
N ILE A 324 -7.05 26.64 -16.35
CA ILE A 324 -7.77 27.67 -17.12
C ILE A 324 -7.23 29.06 -16.80
N SER A 325 -6.98 29.36 -15.52
CA SER A 325 -6.43 30.66 -15.13
C SER A 325 -5.03 30.89 -15.73
N ALA A 326 -4.21 29.86 -15.87
CA ALA A 326 -2.85 29.97 -16.39
C ALA A 326 -2.79 30.52 -17.83
N LEU A 327 -3.88 30.40 -18.61
CA LEU A 327 -3.97 30.95 -19.97
C LEU A 327 -3.82 32.47 -20.05
N SER A 328 -4.22 33.19 -18.99
CA SER A 328 -4.23 34.65 -18.96
C SER A 328 -3.62 35.25 -17.68
N ASN A 329 -3.18 34.41 -16.73
CA ASN A 329 -2.54 34.82 -15.49
C ASN A 329 -1.11 34.23 -15.41
N PRO A 330 -0.05 35.03 -15.64
CA PRO A 330 1.34 34.56 -15.51
C PRO A 330 1.66 33.93 -14.15
N ALA A 331 1.09 34.45 -13.06
CA ALA A 331 1.27 33.86 -11.73
C ALA A 331 0.59 32.48 -11.62
N GLY A 332 -0.58 32.32 -12.24
CA GLY A 332 -1.26 31.02 -12.36
C GLY A 332 -0.43 30.01 -13.14
N GLN A 333 0.20 30.41 -14.24
CA GLN A 333 1.13 29.55 -15.00
C GLN A 333 2.35 29.16 -14.16
N MET A 334 2.94 30.12 -13.44
CA MET A 334 4.07 29.84 -12.55
C MET A 334 3.71 28.79 -11.50
N ALA A 335 2.55 28.93 -10.84
CA ALA A 335 2.07 27.97 -9.84
C ALA A 335 1.77 26.59 -10.44
N LEU A 336 1.13 26.54 -11.62
CA LEU A 336 0.82 25.29 -12.34
C LEU A 336 2.09 24.47 -12.62
N GLU A 337 3.16 25.12 -13.06
CA GLU A 337 4.47 24.47 -13.32
C GLU A 337 5.13 23.91 -12.05
N LYS A 338 4.71 24.37 -10.85
CA LYS A 338 5.25 23.87 -9.58
C LYS A 338 4.57 22.61 -9.06
N LEU A 339 3.42 22.22 -9.61
CA LEU A 339 2.69 21.03 -9.15
C LEU A 339 3.54 19.75 -9.20
N LYS A 340 4.45 19.63 -10.17
CA LYS A 340 5.35 18.48 -10.31
C LYS A 340 6.33 18.28 -9.14
N TYR A 341 6.59 19.34 -8.37
CA TYR A 341 7.47 19.26 -7.20
C TYR A 341 6.74 18.78 -5.94
N LEU A 342 5.43 18.49 -6.05
CA LEU A 342 4.64 17.91 -4.97
C LEU A 342 4.65 16.37 -5.01
N GLU A 343 5.15 15.74 -6.07
CA GLU A 343 5.30 14.28 -6.15
C GLU A 343 6.14 13.78 -4.97
N ASP A 344 5.70 12.68 -4.36
CA ASP A 344 6.30 12.04 -3.18
C ASP A 344 6.34 12.89 -1.89
N CYS A 345 5.78 14.11 -1.89
CA CYS A 345 5.67 14.91 -0.66
C CYS A 345 4.69 14.29 0.33
N GLU A 346 5.03 14.36 1.62
CA GLU A 346 4.17 13.87 2.69
C GLU A 346 3.02 14.87 2.94
N VAL A 347 1.78 14.37 3.00
CA VAL A 347 0.57 15.17 3.23
C VAL A 347 -0.26 14.58 4.37
N HIS A 348 -0.85 15.47 5.17
CA HIS A 348 -1.85 15.08 6.16
C HIS A 348 -3.11 15.96 6.07
N LEU A 349 -4.28 15.33 6.17
CA LEU A 349 -5.57 15.99 6.28
C LEU A 349 -6.22 15.66 7.64
N THR A 350 -6.91 16.62 8.25
CA THR A 350 -7.68 16.35 9.49
C THR A 350 -9.02 15.66 9.24
N HIS A 351 -9.22 15.10 8.05
CA HIS A 351 -10.46 14.47 7.62
C HIS A 351 -10.23 13.51 6.44
N ILE A 352 -11.12 12.55 6.28
CA ILE A 352 -11.19 11.65 5.13
C ILE A 352 -11.55 12.49 3.89
N PRO A 353 -10.70 12.47 2.83
CA PRO A 353 -10.90 13.31 1.66
C PRO A 353 -12.20 12.95 0.91
N THR A 354 -12.79 13.94 0.25
CA THR A 354 -13.88 13.69 -0.70
C THR A 354 -13.34 12.99 -1.96
N PRO A 355 -14.18 12.34 -2.78
CA PRO A 355 -13.73 11.71 -4.03
C PRO A 355 -12.98 12.67 -4.98
N GLY A 356 -13.40 13.94 -5.05
CA GLY A 356 -12.70 14.97 -5.83
C GLY A 356 -11.33 15.32 -5.25
N ASP A 357 -11.23 15.44 -3.92
CA ASP A 357 -9.94 15.68 -3.25
C ASP A 357 -8.98 14.50 -3.41
N GLU A 358 -9.47 13.28 -3.20
CA GLU A 358 -8.69 12.05 -3.35
C GLU A 358 -8.18 11.90 -4.80
N ALA A 359 -9.04 12.17 -5.78
CA ALA A 359 -8.65 12.16 -7.19
C ALA A 359 -7.55 13.17 -7.50
N GLY A 360 -7.66 14.39 -6.98
CA GLY A 360 -6.64 15.43 -7.12
C GLY A 360 -5.30 15.04 -6.47
N LEU A 361 -5.33 14.60 -5.21
CA LEU A 361 -4.12 14.21 -4.46
C LEU A 361 -3.42 13.02 -5.13
N ARG A 362 -4.20 12.04 -5.62
CA ARG A 362 -3.66 10.90 -6.36
C ARG A 362 -3.01 11.31 -7.69
N LYS A 363 -3.59 12.27 -8.42
CA LYS A 363 -2.98 12.80 -9.66
C LYS A 363 -1.65 13.51 -9.38
N LEU A 364 -1.52 14.14 -8.22
CA LEU A 364 -0.28 14.77 -7.75
C LEU A 364 0.74 13.78 -7.16
N LYS A 365 0.33 12.52 -6.91
CA LYS A 365 1.17 11.46 -6.34
C LYS A 365 1.83 11.85 -5.01
N VAL A 366 1.08 12.53 -4.15
CA VAL A 366 1.52 12.82 -2.77
C VAL A 366 1.32 11.60 -1.87
N ASN A 367 2.12 11.50 -0.80
CA ASN A 367 1.98 10.48 0.25
C ASN A 367 0.93 10.94 1.28
N LEU A 368 -0.34 10.64 1.00
CA LEU A 368 -1.48 11.07 1.81
C LEU A 368 -1.68 10.21 3.08
N THR A 369 -1.93 10.89 4.19
CA THR A 369 -2.53 10.34 5.42
C THR A 369 -3.68 11.23 5.88
N CYS A 370 -4.62 10.72 6.67
CA CYS A 370 -5.66 11.55 7.27
C CYS A 370 -6.14 11.04 8.63
N ASP A 371 -6.64 11.97 9.45
CA ASP A 371 -7.39 11.62 10.65
C ASP A 371 -8.72 10.93 10.26
N PRO A 372 -9.20 9.95 11.06
CA PRO A 372 -10.39 9.15 10.77
C PRO A 372 -11.71 9.89 11.02
N GLU A 373 -11.78 11.14 10.56
CA GLU A 373 -12.90 12.07 10.77
C GLU A 373 -13.55 12.43 9.43
N TYR A 374 -14.87 12.61 9.40
CA TYR A 374 -15.58 12.97 8.17
C TYR A 374 -15.57 14.49 7.93
N SER A 375 -15.44 14.91 6.67
CA SER A 375 -15.52 16.32 6.25
C SER A 375 -16.95 16.89 6.17
N SER A 376 -17.94 16.10 6.58
CA SER A 376 -19.36 16.38 6.41
C SER A 376 -20.20 15.60 7.42
N LYS A 377 -21.38 16.14 7.75
CA LYS A 377 -22.42 15.40 8.51
C LYS A 377 -23.22 14.44 7.63
N SER A 378 -22.99 14.43 6.31
CA SER A 378 -23.68 13.56 5.34
C SER A 378 -22.97 12.22 5.21
N LEU A 379 -23.73 11.12 5.28
CA LEU A 379 -23.22 9.75 5.09
C LEU A 379 -22.73 9.50 3.66
N PHE A 380 -23.33 10.16 2.67
CA PHE A 380 -22.94 10.06 1.27
C PHE A 380 -22.42 11.42 0.78
N MET A 381 -21.20 11.41 0.24
CA MET A 381 -20.63 12.53 -0.52
C MET A 381 -20.62 12.11 -1.98
N SER A 382 -21.59 12.63 -2.74
CA SER A 382 -21.77 12.38 -4.18
C SER A 382 -21.12 13.45 -5.01
#